data_AF-A0A2V6HPM4-F1
#
_entry.id   AF-A0A2V6HPM4-F1
#
_cell.length_a   1.000
_cell.length_b   1.000
_cell.length_c   1.000
_cell.angle_alpha   90.00
_cell.angle_beta   90.00
_cell.angle_gamma   90.00
#
_symmetry.space_group_name_H-M   'P 1'
#
loop_
_entity.id
_entity.type
_entity.pdbx_description
1 polymer ?
#
loop_
_entity_poly.entity_id
_entity_poly.type
_entity_poly.pdbx_seq_one_letter_code
_entity_poly.pdbx_strand_id
1 'polypeptide(L)'
;MRSVFSSITPRRTSKPQKCPDGFSEPTATIVWSTLLRLGLQPDQFVLWNGFPWHSFNPRAGMLSNRTPTKLERSAGLPMLEAFLELFPCHEIVALGNVAASQLENVNIEAHYVRHPASGGAKLFRQEIAEIVGKLP
;
A
#
# COMPACT_ATOMS: atom_id res chain seq x y z
N MET A 1 2.23 -12.21 9.38
CA MET A 1 3.22 -13.07 8.70
C MET A 1 3.28 -14.47 9.29
N ARG A 2 3.41 -14.65 10.62
CA ARG A 2 3.24 -15.98 11.25
C ARG A 2 1.85 -16.61 11.00
N SER A 3 0.85 -15.79 10.68
CA SER A 3 -0.52 -16.21 10.32
C SER A 3 -0.62 -16.89 8.95
N VAL A 4 0.33 -16.69 8.04
CA VAL A 4 0.29 -17.24 6.66
C VAL A 4 1.38 -18.30 6.48
N PHE A 5 2.60 -18.01 6.94
CA PHE A 5 3.73 -18.94 6.85
C PHE A 5 4.21 -19.29 8.25
N SER A 6 3.63 -20.34 8.82
CA SER A 6 3.98 -20.84 10.16
C SER A 6 5.25 -21.71 10.15
N SER A 7 5.54 -22.37 9.03
CA SER A 7 6.69 -23.26 8.86
C SER A 7 7.95 -22.60 8.32
N ILE A 8 7.87 -21.35 7.87
CA ILE A 8 8.99 -20.64 7.22
C ILE A 8 9.51 -19.56 8.16
N THR A 9 10.80 -19.62 8.50
CA THR A 9 11.47 -18.50 9.18
C THR A 9 11.67 -17.35 8.19
N PRO A 10 11.06 -16.16 8.41
CA PRO A 10 11.26 -15.03 7.52
C PRO A 10 12.74 -14.66 7.45
N ARG A 11 13.27 -14.50 6.24
CA ARG A 11 14.61 -13.97 6.03
C ARG A 11 14.49 -12.60 5.37
N ARG A 12 15.36 -11.69 5.80
CA ARG A 12 15.48 -10.37 5.16
C ARG A 12 15.91 -10.52 3.71
N THR A 13 15.36 -9.68 2.84
CA THR A 13 15.74 -9.60 1.41
C THR A 13 16.93 -8.66 1.14
N SER A 14 17.29 -7.84 2.14
CA SER A 14 18.40 -6.87 2.05
C SER A 14 19.74 -7.48 2.43
N LYS A 15 20.80 -7.10 1.71
CA LYS A 15 22.19 -7.42 2.05
C LYS A 15 22.63 -6.63 3.29
N PRO A 16 22.99 -7.29 4.41
CA PRO A 16 23.39 -6.60 5.64
C PRO A 16 24.54 -5.61 5.44
N GLN A 17 25.49 -5.93 4.53
CA GLN A 17 26.62 -5.07 4.22
C GLN A 17 26.21 -3.75 3.55
N LYS A 18 25.02 -3.69 2.93
CA LYS A 18 24.50 -2.48 2.28
C LYS A 18 23.57 -1.67 3.17
N CYS A 19 22.80 -2.34 4.03
CA CYS A 19 21.84 -1.71 4.94
C CYS A 19 21.70 -2.60 6.17
N PRO A 20 22.41 -2.33 7.28
CA PRO A 20 22.42 -3.21 8.45
C PRO A 20 21.03 -3.46 9.03
N ASP A 21 20.17 -2.44 9.10
CA ASP A 21 18.82 -2.53 9.68
C ASP A 21 17.76 -3.03 8.71
N GLY A 22 18.11 -3.11 7.42
CA GLY A 22 17.20 -3.51 6.36
C GLY A 22 16.21 -2.43 5.95
N PHE A 23 15.41 -2.76 4.95
CA PHE A 23 14.40 -1.84 4.43
C PHE A 23 13.15 -1.97 5.27
N SER A 24 12.76 -0.88 5.91
CA SER A 24 11.42 -0.74 6.45
C SER A 24 10.56 -0.05 5.42
N GLU A 25 9.36 -0.59 5.21
CA GLU A 25 8.26 0.12 4.59
C GLU A 25 7.24 0.42 5.70
N PRO A 26 7.36 1.58 6.37
CA PRO A 26 6.53 1.88 7.54
C PRO A 26 5.04 1.91 7.21
N THR A 27 4.69 2.34 6.00
CA THR A 27 3.30 2.37 5.54
C THR A 27 2.72 0.97 5.44
N ALA A 28 3.34 0.04 4.69
CA ALA A 28 2.88 -1.35 4.68
C ALA A 28 2.78 -1.95 6.09
N THR A 29 3.77 -1.73 6.95
CA THR A 29 3.73 -2.22 8.34
C THR A 29 2.49 -1.73 9.09
N ILE A 30 2.15 -0.45 8.94
CA ILE A 30 0.97 0.13 9.60
C ILE A 30 -0.32 -0.42 8.98
N VAL A 31 -0.43 -0.45 7.65
CA VAL A 31 -1.62 -0.94 6.94
C VAL A 31 -1.90 -2.40 7.29
N TRP A 32 -0.94 -3.28 7.02
CA TRP A 32 -1.05 -4.71 7.31
C TRP A 32 -1.40 -4.98 8.77
N SER A 33 -0.65 -4.38 9.70
CA SER A 33 -0.89 -4.64 11.12
C SER A 33 -2.24 -4.11 11.60
N THR A 34 -2.77 -3.06 10.96
CA THR A 34 -4.08 -2.50 11.31
C THR A 34 -5.20 -3.40 10.81
N LEU A 35 -5.16 -3.83 9.54
CA LEU A 35 -6.17 -4.73 8.98
C LEU A 35 -6.25 -6.05 9.77
N LEU A 36 -5.09 -6.65 10.10
CA LEU A 36 -5.04 -7.87 10.92
C LEU A 36 -5.59 -7.66 12.34
N ARG A 37 -5.33 -6.49 12.96
CA ARG A 37 -5.90 -6.16 14.29
C ARG A 37 -7.40 -5.94 14.25
N LEU A 38 -7.93 -5.52 13.10
CA LEU A 38 -9.37 -5.35 12.89
C LEU A 38 -10.07 -6.68 12.55
N GLY A 39 -9.34 -7.80 12.52
CA GLY A 39 -9.91 -9.14 12.35
C GLY A 39 -9.98 -9.64 10.90
N LEU A 40 -9.56 -8.82 9.93
CA LEU A 40 -9.45 -9.25 8.54
C LEU A 40 -8.37 -10.32 8.38
N GLN A 41 -8.72 -11.41 7.72
CA GLN A 41 -7.78 -12.45 7.33
C GLN A 41 -6.95 -12.01 6.12
N PRO A 42 -5.70 -12.48 5.98
CA PRO A 42 -4.80 -12.09 4.88
C PRO A 42 -5.31 -12.34 3.46
N ASP A 43 -6.29 -13.24 3.30
CA ASP A 43 -6.96 -13.59 2.04
C ASP A 43 -8.22 -12.77 1.78
N GLN A 44 -8.66 -11.93 2.72
CA GLN A 44 -9.83 -11.05 2.58
C GLN A 44 -9.50 -9.65 2.04
N PHE A 45 -8.21 -9.33 1.86
CA PHE A 45 -7.81 -8.04 1.33
C PHE A 45 -6.59 -8.17 0.41
N VAL A 46 -6.51 -7.24 -0.54
CA VAL A 46 -5.34 -7.05 -1.39
C VAL A 46 -4.88 -5.60 -1.29
N LEU A 47 -3.58 -5.36 -1.39
CA LEU A 47 -2.99 -4.03 -1.35
C LEU A 47 -2.27 -3.73 -2.65
N TRP A 48 -2.41 -2.50 -3.13
CA TRP A 48 -1.73 -2.02 -4.33
C TRP A 48 -0.94 -0.75 -4.05
N ASN A 49 0.23 -0.65 -4.67
CA ASN A 49 1.03 0.56 -4.64
C ASN A 49 0.52 1.53 -5.71
N GLY A 50 0.16 2.76 -5.33
CA GLY A 50 -0.26 3.79 -6.30
C GLY A 50 0.78 4.03 -7.41
N PHE A 51 2.04 3.68 -7.19
CA PHE A 51 3.01 3.53 -8.27
C PHE A 51 3.67 2.16 -8.16
N PRO A 52 3.50 1.26 -9.15
CA PRO A 52 3.95 -0.13 -9.02
C PRO A 52 5.45 -0.31 -9.27
N TRP A 53 6.17 0.76 -9.62
CA TRP A 53 7.62 0.74 -9.86
C TRP A 53 8.41 1.53 -8.81
N HIS A 54 9.74 1.39 -8.86
CA HIS A 54 10.65 2.13 -7.99
C HIS A 54 10.97 3.51 -8.56
N SER A 55 10.43 4.57 -7.96
CA SER A 55 10.72 5.95 -8.34
C SER A 55 12.10 6.37 -7.82
N PHE A 56 13.13 5.93 -8.55
CA PHE A 56 14.54 6.19 -8.26
C PHE A 56 14.91 7.67 -8.52
N ASN A 57 15.77 8.21 -7.64
CA ASN A 57 16.47 9.47 -7.80
C ASN A 57 18.00 9.23 -7.82
N PRO A 58 18.68 9.42 -8.96
CA PRO A 58 20.11 9.16 -9.09
C PRO A 58 20.99 10.02 -8.17
N ARG A 59 20.50 11.18 -7.73
CA ARG A 59 21.24 12.07 -6.82
C ARG A 59 21.09 11.70 -5.34
N ALA A 60 20.12 10.84 -5.00
CA ALA A 60 19.82 10.43 -3.62
C ALA A 60 20.20 8.97 -3.34
N GLY A 61 20.89 8.31 -4.27
CA GLY A 61 21.35 6.92 -4.14
C GLY A 61 20.30 5.87 -4.52
N MET A 62 20.75 4.62 -4.71
CA MET A 62 19.98 3.48 -5.27
C MET A 62 18.63 3.22 -4.58
N LEU A 63 18.49 3.66 -3.33
CA LEU A 63 17.38 3.33 -2.44
C LEU A 63 16.43 4.51 -2.24
N SER A 64 16.64 5.58 -2.99
CA SER A 64 15.74 6.73 -3.01
C SER A 64 14.38 6.33 -3.57
N ASN A 65 13.34 6.83 -2.92
CA ASN A 65 11.96 6.68 -3.36
C ASN A 65 11.34 8.08 -3.44
N ARG A 66 11.61 8.79 -4.54
CA ARG A 66 11.03 10.13 -4.74
C ARG A 66 9.54 9.99 -5.05
N THR A 67 8.79 11.06 -4.88
CA THR A 67 7.43 11.11 -5.40
C THR A 67 7.45 10.89 -6.92
N PRO A 68 6.64 9.95 -7.47
CA PRO A 68 6.49 9.78 -8.91
C PRO A 68 6.00 11.07 -9.56
N THR A 69 6.38 11.31 -10.81
CA THR A 69 5.86 12.42 -11.62
C THR A 69 4.42 12.14 -12.06
N LYS A 70 3.73 13.15 -12.60
CA LYS A 70 2.40 12.95 -13.20
C LYS A 70 2.45 11.94 -14.34
N LEU A 71 3.43 12.05 -15.24
CA LEU A 71 3.61 11.15 -16.37
C LEU A 71 3.85 9.71 -15.93
N GLU A 72 4.70 9.49 -14.92
CA GLU A 72 4.94 8.15 -14.37
C GLU A 72 3.68 7.55 -13.74
N ARG A 73 2.87 8.35 -13.03
CA ARG A 73 1.60 7.88 -12.48
C ARG A 73 0.60 7.51 -13.58
N SER A 74 0.51 8.33 -14.63
CA SER A 74 -0.35 8.05 -15.78
C SER A 74 0.07 6.78 -16.51
N ALA A 75 1.37 6.53 -16.67
CA ALA A 75 1.89 5.29 -17.26
C ALA A 75 1.56 4.03 -16.42
N GLY A 76 1.25 4.20 -15.14
CA GLY A 76 0.81 3.12 -14.26
C GLY A 76 -0.69 2.82 -14.28
N LEU A 77 -1.52 3.66 -14.90
CA LEU A 77 -2.97 3.46 -14.91
C LEU A 77 -3.40 2.13 -15.57
N PRO A 78 -2.83 1.70 -16.72
CA PRO A 78 -3.18 0.40 -17.29
C PRO A 78 -2.86 -0.79 -16.36
N MET A 79 -1.83 -0.66 -15.51
CA MET A 79 -1.51 -1.67 -14.50
C MET A 79 -2.49 -1.66 -13.33
N LEU A 80 -3.01 -0.48 -12.95
CA LEU A 80 -4.06 -0.36 -11.95
C LEU A 80 -5.37 -0.97 -12.46
N GLU A 81 -5.76 -0.69 -13.71
CA GLU A 81 -6.93 -1.29 -14.36
C GLU A 81 -6.83 -2.82 -14.37
N ALA A 82 -5.72 -3.37 -14.87
CA ALA A 82 -5.48 -4.81 -14.87
C ALA A 82 -5.50 -5.41 -13.45
N PHE A 83 -4.98 -4.69 -12.45
CA PHE A 83 -5.05 -5.14 -11.06
C PHE A 83 -6.49 -5.18 -10.53
N LEU A 84 -7.30 -4.16 -10.83
CA LEU A 84 -8.72 -4.12 -10.44
C LEU A 84 -9.54 -5.23 -11.12
N GLU A 85 -9.22 -5.56 -12.38
CA GLU A 85 -9.84 -6.69 -13.08
C GLU A 85 -9.47 -8.04 -12.45
N LEU A 86 -8.23 -8.20 -11.99
CA LEU A 86 -7.78 -9.43 -11.31
C LEU A 86 -8.40 -9.61 -9.93
N PHE A 87 -8.73 -8.51 -9.25
CA PHE A 87 -9.25 -8.51 -7.89
C PHE A 87 -10.57 -7.72 -7.82
N PRO A 88 -11.69 -8.31 -8.27
CA PRO A 88 -13.00 -7.68 -8.11
C PRO A 88 -13.32 -7.59 -6.61
N CYS A 89 -13.31 -6.36 -6.08
CA CYS A 89 -13.58 -6.08 -4.67
C CYS A 89 -14.88 -5.29 -4.52
N HIS A 90 -15.63 -5.59 -3.45
CA HIS A 90 -16.84 -4.82 -3.10
C HIS A 90 -16.47 -3.45 -2.53
N GLU A 91 -15.35 -3.38 -1.80
CA GLU A 91 -14.84 -2.16 -1.20
C GLU A 91 -13.47 -1.81 -1.77
N ILE A 92 -13.34 -0.59 -2.29
CA ILE A 92 -12.09 -0.02 -2.79
C ILE A 92 -11.73 1.18 -1.93
N VAL A 93 -10.52 1.16 -1.39
CA VAL A 93 -10.04 2.20 -0.47
C VAL A 93 -8.83 2.91 -1.06
N ALA A 94 -8.96 4.22 -1.24
CA ALA A 94 -7.89 5.10 -1.70
C ALA A 94 -7.02 5.55 -0.52
N LEU A 95 -5.81 4.98 -0.40
CA LEU A 95 -4.84 5.36 0.63
C LEU A 95 -4.11 6.67 0.27
N GLY A 96 -4.73 7.81 0.57
CA GLY A 96 -4.20 9.14 0.32
C GLY A 96 -4.42 9.69 -1.10
N ASN A 97 -4.06 10.96 -1.28
CA ASN A 97 -4.42 11.75 -2.46
C ASN A 97 -3.93 11.18 -3.79
N VAL A 98 -2.76 10.52 -3.79
CA VAL A 98 -2.20 9.91 -5.00
C VAL A 98 -3.09 8.76 -5.48
N ALA A 99 -3.46 7.86 -4.58
CA ALA A 99 -4.34 6.75 -4.90
C ALA A 99 -5.73 7.24 -5.32
N ALA A 100 -6.29 8.21 -4.59
CA ALA A 100 -7.60 8.78 -4.91
C ALA A 100 -7.64 9.39 -6.31
N SER A 101 -6.65 10.22 -6.66
CA SER A 101 -6.57 10.81 -7.99
C SER A 101 -6.39 9.76 -9.11
N GLN A 102 -5.67 8.66 -8.85
CA GLN A 102 -5.51 7.61 -9.86
C GLN A 102 -6.80 6.82 -10.09
N LEU A 103 -7.54 6.50 -9.02
CA LEU A 103 -8.84 5.84 -9.10
C LEU A 103 -9.88 6.72 -9.79
N GLU A 104 -9.88 8.03 -9.50
CA GLU A 104 -10.70 9.01 -10.20
C GLU A 104 -10.40 9.04 -11.72
N ASN A 105 -9.12 9.00 -12.12
CA ASN A 105 -8.74 8.99 -13.54
C ASN A 105 -9.26 7.76 -14.30
N VAL A 106 -9.52 6.65 -13.61
CA VAL A 106 -10.09 5.42 -14.20
C VAL A 106 -11.58 5.26 -13.85
N ASN A 107 -12.23 6.32 -13.35
CA ASN A 107 -13.65 6.37 -13.00
C ASN A 107 -14.08 5.31 -11.98
N ILE A 108 -13.21 5.00 -11.01
CA ILE A 108 -13.50 4.06 -9.93
C ILE A 108 -13.84 4.83 -8.66
N GLU A 109 -15.03 4.59 -8.13
CA GLU A 109 -15.43 5.09 -6.81
C GLU A 109 -14.64 4.37 -5.72
N ALA A 110 -14.11 5.13 -4.77
CA ALA A 110 -13.33 4.59 -3.67
C ALA A 110 -13.45 5.45 -2.42
N HIS A 111 -13.40 4.80 -1.26
CA HIS A 111 -13.35 5.49 0.02
C HIS A 111 -11.95 6.06 0.24
N TYR A 112 -11.84 7.38 0.38
CA TYR A 112 -10.59 8.01 0.77
C TYR A 112 -10.26 7.75 2.25
N VAL A 113 -9.01 7.39 2.51
CA VAL A 113 -8.43 7.39 3.87
C VAL A 113 -7.08 8.10 3.87
N ARG A 114 -6.73 8.73 4.99
CA ARG A 114 -5.47 9.42 5.18
C ARG A 114 -4.31 8.44 5.06
N HIS A 115 -3.34 8.77 4.22
CA HIS A 115 -2.09 7.99 4.13
C HIS A 115 -1.32 7.97 5.47
N PRO A 116 -0.83 6.81 5.96
CA PRO A 116 -0.16 6.69 7.27
C PRO A 116 1.13 7.50 7.44
N ALA A 117 1.84 7.77 6.34
CA ALA A 117 3.06 8.57 6.35
C ALA A 117 2.84 10.02 6.83
N SER A 118 3.94 10.68 7.22
CA SER A 118 3.94 12.08 7.67
C SER A 118 2.93 12.36 8.79
N GLY A 119 2.88 11.48 9.79
CA GLY A 119 2.00 11.61 10.96
C GLY A 119 0.54 11.15 10.75
N GLY A 120 0.17 10.69 9.55
CA GLY A 120 -1.20 10.28 9.23
C GLY A 120 -1.68 8.96 9.86
N ALA A 121 -0.80 8.23 10.54
CA ALA A 121 -1.08 6.88 11.05
C ALA A 121 -2.26 6.79 12.04
N LYS A 122 -2.53 7.85 12.83
CA LYS A 122 -3.68 7.85 13.76
C LYS A 122 -5.00 7.94 12.98
N LEU A 123 -5.11 8.90 12.07
CA LEU A 123 -6.31 9.10 11.25
C LEU A 123 -6.59 7.89 10.37
N PHE A 124 -5.57 7.36 9.69
CA PHE A 124 -5.68 6.12 8.91
C PHE A 124 -6.38 5.00 9.71
N ARG A 125 -5.92 4.75 10.95
CA ARG A 125 -6.46 3.67 11.79
C ARG A 125 -7.92 3.90 12.17
N GLN A 126 -8.32 5.15 12.36
CA GLN A 126 -9.70 5.50 12.69
C GLN A 126 -10.60 5.30 11.47
N GLU A 127 -10.24 5.90 10.34
CA GLU A 127 -11.04 5.86 9.11
C GLU A 127 -11.17 4.43 8.56
N ILE A 128 -10.09 3.64 8.57
CA ILE A 128 -10.16 2.26 8.09
C ILE A 128 -10.98 1.36 9.02
N ALA A 129 -10.99 1.63 10.33
CA ALA A 129 -11.82 0.88 11.27
C ALA A 129 -13.32 1.14 11.04
N GLU A 130 -13.69 2.37 10.67
CA GLU A 130 -15.07 2.72 10.31
C GLU A 130 -15.53 2.01 9.04
N ILE A 131 -14.66 1.86 8.04
CA ILE A 131 -14.95 1.10 6.82
C ILE A 131 -15.11 -0.38 7.16
N VAL A 132 -14.14 -0.97 7.87
CA VAL A 132 -14.18 -2.39 8.22
C VAL A 132 -15.40 -2.73 9.08
N GLY A 133 -15.82 -1.84 9.98
CA GLY A 133 -17.01 -2.04 10.80
C GLY A 133 -18.35 -2.01 10.04
N LYS A 134 -18.33 -1.59 8.76
CA LYS A 134 -19.51 -1.58 7.86
C LYS A 134 -19.49 -2.73 6.85
N LEU A 135 -18.39 -3.48 6.79
CA LEU A 135 -18.32 -4.67 5.93
C LEU A 135 -19.37 -5.70 6.40
N PRO A 136 -20.05 -6.38 5.46
CA PRO A 136 -21.05 -7.40 5.76
C PRO A 136 -20.48 -8.66 6.41
#